data_AF-A0AAN8ZD19-F1
#
_entry.id   AF-A0AAN8ZD19-F1
#
_cell.length_a   1.000
_cell.length_b   1.000
_cell.length_c   1.000
_cell.angle_alpha   90.00
_cell.angle_beta   90.00
_cell.angle_gamma   90.00
#
_symmetry.space_group_name_H-M   'P 1'
#
loop_
_entity.id
_entity.type
_entity.pdbx_description
1 polymer ?
#
loop_
_entity_poly.entity_id
_entity_poly.type
_entity_poly.pdbx_seq_one_letter_code
_entity_poly.pdbx_strand_id
1 'polypeptide(L)'
;MYRFSNTVIGFLNLFSLLASIPIIGAGLWMARSSTTCESFLQTPLLVIGFVVLIVSLAGFIGACFHVAWALWVYLVVMLLLIATLLCFTIFGFVVTSQGGGREVSADRIYKEYRLEDYSPWLRNRIKDPQYWKTIKACIMGSKTCANIASWTPSGCCKPPTSCNYATSVAQDIDCYRWNNAPSVLCYDCDSCKAGVLEDVRIDWHKISVLNVVMLVLLICIYSIGCCAFRNTRRAETDYPYGENRMTKIRPRWDFHWWRWMHDRRHLLY
;
A
#
# COMPACT_ATOMS: atom_id res chain seq x y z
N MET A 1 -31.77 -0.47 -2.84
CA MET A 1 -30.37 -0.86 -2.62
C MET A 1 -29.35 0.22 -3.01
N TYR A 2 -29.59 1.02 -4.05
CA TYR A 2 -28.73 2.15 -4.47
C TYR A 2 -28.33 3.15 -3.37
N ARG A 3 -29.29 3.60 -2.55
CA ARG A 3 -29.03 4.59 -1.48
C ARG A 3 -28.13 4.05 -0.37
N PHE A 4 -28.23 2.77 -0.02
CA PHE A 4 -27.42 2.20 1.06
C PHE A 4 -25.96 2.03 0.67
N SER A 5 -25.66 1.52 -0.53
CA SER A 5 -24.26 1.37 -0.98
C SER A 5 -23.54 2.71 -1.11
N ASN A 6 -24.17 3.74 -1.67
CA ASN A 6 -23.53 5.05 -1.82
C ASN A 6 -23.31 5.74 -0.47
N THR A 7 -24.26 5.61 0.47
CA THR A 7 -24.11 6.13 1.83
C THR A 7 -22.98 5.40 2.59
N VAL A 8 -22.89 4.07 2.47
CA VAL A 8 -21.82 3.28 3.11
C VAL A 8 -20.44 3.62 2.53
N ILE A 9 -20.32 3.77 1.21
CA ILE A 9 -19.07 4.19 0.56
C ILE A 9 -18.68 5.61 1.01
N GLY A 10 -19.65 6.52 1.14
CA GLY A 10 -19.41 7.86 1.65
C GLY A 10 -18.89 7.87 3.08
N PHE A 11 -19.51 7.10 3.99
CA PHE A 11 -19.09 7.01 5.39
C PHE A 11 -17.70 6.34 5.55
N LEU A 12 -17.42 5.27 4.80
CA LEU A 12 -16.12 4.60 4.85
C LEU A 12 -14.98 5.53 4.39
N ASN A 13 -15.21 6.29 3.31
CA ASN A 13 -14.22 7.25 2.83
C ASN A 13 -14.07 8.48 3.74
N LEU A 14 -15.15 8.95 4.39
CA LEU A 14 -15.08 10.01 5.39
C LEU A 14 -14.22 9.60 6.59
N PHE A 15 -14.44 8.38 7.10
CA PHE A 15 -13.67 7.87 8.24
C PHE A 15 -12.19 7.67 7.88
N SER A 16 -11.91 7.17 6.66
CA SER A 16 -10.55 7.06 6.13
C SER A 16 -9.86 8.42 5.98
N LEU A 17 -10.59 9.45 5.54
CA LEU A 17 -10.07 10.82 5.46
C LEU A 17 -9.72 11.36 6.85
N LEU A 18 -10.59 11.17 7.83
CA LEU A 18 -10.33 11.57 9.22
C LEU A 18 -9.15 10.81 9.83
N ALA A 19 -8.98 9.53 9.51
CA ALA A 19 -7.85 8.73 9.95
C ALA A 19 -6.52 9.13 9.30
N SER A 20 -6.53 9.74 8.10
CA SER A 20 -5.31 10.24 7.45
C SER A 20 -4.71 11.45 8.17
N ILE A 21 -5.53 12.27 8.83
CA ILE A 21 -5.11 13.49 9.54
C ILE A 21 -4.15 13.17 10.71
N PRO A 22 -4.45 12.25 11.65
CA PRO A 22 -3.50 11.88 12.71
C PRO A 22 -2.27 11.15 12.17
N ILE A 23 -2.35 10.43 11.05
CA ILE A 23 -1.17 9.78 10.43
C ILE A 23 -0.21 10.84 9.89
N ILE A 24 -0.71 11.82 9.14
CA ILE A 24 0.09 12.94 8.62
C ILE A 24 0.58 13.82 9.77
N GLY A 25 -0.27 14.08 10.77
CA GLY A 25 0.06 14.84 11.97
C GLY A 25 1.18 14.19 12.78
N ALA A 26 1.15 12.86 12.93
CA ALA A 26 2.22 12.10 13.56
C ALA A 26 3.53 12.23 12.76
N GLY A 27 3.48 12.10 11.42
CA GLY A 27 4.66 12.29 10.57
C GLY A 27 5.26 13.69 10.65
N LEU A 28 4.42 14.73 10.68
CA LEU A 28 4.87 16.12 10.86
C LEU A 28 5.38 16.41 12.28
N TRP A 29 4.83 15.75 13.29
CA TRP A 29 5.33 15.85 14.67
C TRP A 29 6.72 15.24 14.80
N MET A 30 6.94 14.07 14.21
CA MET A 30 8.26 13.42 14.12
C MET A 30 9.26 14.25 13.29
N ALA A 31 8.81 15.14 12.41
CA ALA A 31 9.69 16.07 11.69
C ALA A 31 10.32 17.13 12.62
N ARG A 32 9.73 17.35 13.80
CA ARG A 32 10.15 18.36 14.76
C ARG A 32 11.13 17.82 15.81
N SER A 33 11.21 16.49 15.97
CA SER A 33 12.20 15.84 16.84
C SER A 33 13.57 15.83 16.14
N SER A 34 14.62 16.22 16.87
CA SER A 34 15.98 16.43 16.36
C SER A 34 16.81 15.15 16.18
N THR A 35 16.22 13.98 16.37
CA THR A 35 16.94 12.70 16.28
C THR A 35 16.94 12.19 14.83
N THR A 36 18.11 11.78 14.35
CA THR A 36 18.34 11.34 12.96
C THR A 36 17.47 10.17 12.52
N CYS A 37 16.97 9.37 13.47
CA CYS A 37 16.13 8.21 13.18
C CYS A 37 14.66 8.57 12.91
N GLU A 38 14.15 9.64 13.53
CA GLU A 38 12.77 10.11 13.33
C GLU A 38 12.57 10.64 11.90
N SER A 39 13.56 11.37 11.37
CA SER A 39 13.55 11.85 9.98
C SER A 39 13.59 10.71 8.95
N PHE A 40 14.24 9.59 9.27
CA PHE A 40 14.27 8.41 8.40
C PHE A 40 12.88 7.75 8.29
N LEU A 41 12.12 7.71 9.40
CA LEU A 41 10.75 7.15 9.44
C LEU A 41 9.67 8.15 8.97
N GLN A 42 9.96 9.44 8.97
CA GLN A 42 9.04 10.49 8.53
C GLN A 42 8.64 10.34 7.06
N THR A 43 9.62 10.16 6.16
CA THR A 43 9.36 10.08 4.71
C THR A 43 8.41 8.95 4.32
N PRO A 44 8.57 7.69 4.78
CA PRO A 44 7.60 6.64 4.47
C PRO A 44 6.22 6.91 5.10
N LEU A 45 6.16 7.48 6.31
CA LEU A 45 4.88 7.77 6.97
C LEU A 45 4.08 8.86 6.25
N LEU A 46 4.73 9.91 5.76
CA LEU A 46 4.08 10.96 4.97
C LEU A 46 3.60 10.43 3.60
N VAL A 47 4.38 9.57 2.94
CA VAL A 47 3.97 8.95 1.68
C VAL A 47 2.73 8.07 1.90
N ILE A 48 2.69 7.27 2.97
CA ILE A 48 1.52 6.46 3.33
C ILE A 48 0.30 7.36 3.59
N GLY A 49 0.46 8.42 4.41
CA GLY A 49 -0.63 9.35 4.70
C GLY A 49 -1.19 10.03 3.45
N PHE A 50 -0.33 10.44 2.52
CA PHE A 50 -0.73 11.06 1.26
C PHE A 50 -1.49 10.10 0.33
N VAL A 51 -1.06 8.83 0.25
CA VAL A 51 -1.78 7.80 -0.51
C VAL A 51 -3.17 7.56 0.06
N VAL A 52 -3.29 7.42 1.39
CA VAL A 52 -4.60 7.26 2.06
C VAL A 52 -5.51 8.46 1.79
N LEU A 53 -4.97 9.68 1.80
CA LEU A 53 -5.70 10.90 1.51
C LEU A 53 -6.25 10.91 0.07
N ILE A 54 -5.44 10.53 -0.93
CA ILE A 54 -5.88 10.46 -2.34
C ILE A 54 -7.01 9.45 -2.51
N VAL A 55 -6.88 8.25 -1.94
CA VAL A 55 -7.92 7.21 -1.99
C VAL A 55 -9.23 7.71 -1.40
N SER A 56 -9.14 8.38 -0.25
CA SER A 56 -10.29 8.87 0.48
C SER A 56 -11.00 10.00 -0.27
N LEU A 57 -10.26 10.93 -0.88
CA LEU A 57 -10.81 12.00 -1.72
C LEU A 57 -11.47 11.44 -2.99
N ALA A 58 -10.82 10.51 -3.68
CA ALA A 58 -11.37 9.88 -4.87
C ALA A 58 -12.69 9.15 -4.56
N GLY A 59 -12.74 8.42 -3.44
CA GLY A 59 -13.95 7.73 -2.98
C GLY A 59 -15.08 8.68 -2.57
N PHE A 60 -14.75 9.83 -1.97
CA PHE A 60 -15.74 10.86 -1.63
C PHE A 60 -16.33 11.54 -2.88
N ILE A 61 -15.48 11.92 -3.84
CA ILE A 61 -15.91 12.52 -5.12
C ILE A 61 -16.80 11.54 -5.91
N GLY A 62 -16.44 10.25 -5.93
CA GLY A 62 -17.26 9.21 -6.57
C GLY A 62 -18.67 9.07 -5.97
N ALA A 63 -18.82 9.33 -4.67
CA ALA A 63 -20.11 9.25 -3.98
C ALA A 63 -20.98 10.51 -4.17
N CYS A 64 -20.38 11.70 -4.28
CA CYS A 64 -21.13 12.97 -4.31
C CYS A 64 -21.71 13.32 -5.69
N PHE A 65 -21.03 12.97 -6.79
CA PHE A 65 -21.33 13.62 -8.06
C PHE A 65 -22.29 12.85 -8.98
N HIS A 66 -22.56 11.56 -8.77
CA HIS A 66 -23.46 10.76 -9.63
C HIS A 66 -23.19 10.83 -11.15
N VAL A 67 -22.04 11.39 -11.57
CA VAL A 67 -21.65 11.52 -12.98
C VAL A 67 -20.94 10.25 -13.41
N ALA A 68 -21.45 9.58 -14.44
CA ALA A 68 -20.86 8.35 -14.98
C ALA A 68 -19.39 8.51 -15.36
N TRP A 69 -19.00 9.69 -15.89
CA TRP A 69 -17.61 10.01 -16.21
C TRP A 69 -16.69 10.09 -14.97
N ALA A 70 -17.15 10.72 -13.88
CA ALA A 70 -16.38 10.80 -12.63
C ALA A 70 -16.19 9.41 -12.01
N LEU A 71 -17.21 8.56 -12.08
CA LEU A 71 -17.13 7.19 -11.58
C LEU A 71 -16.22 6.29 -12.44
N TRP A 72 -16.14 6.55 -13.75
CA TRP A 72 -15.18 5.91 -14.64
C TRP A 72 -13.72 6.28 -14.27
N VAL A 73 -13.44 7.57 -14.07
CA VAL A 73 -12.11 8.03 -13.62
C VAL A 73 -11.74 7.40 -12.27
N TYR A 74 -12.69 7.33 -11.34
CA TYR A 74 -12.51 6.65 -10.05
C TYR A 74 -12.11 5.18 -10.21
N LEU A 75 -12.79 4.42 -11.08
CA LEU A 75 -12.45 3.02 -11.35
C LEU A 75 -11.05 2.86 -11.95
N VAL A 76 -10.64 3.76 -12.84
CA VAL A 76 -9.28 3.74 -13.42
C VAL A 76 -8.22 3.98 -12.34
N VAL A 77 -8.40 5.01 -11.50
CA VAL A 77 -7.48 5.33 -10.41
C VAL A 77 -7.39 4.16 -9.41
N MET A 78 -8.53 3.58 -9.03
CA MET A 78 -8.57 2.42 -8.12
C MET A 78 -7.86 1.20 -8.72
N LEU A 79 -8.04 0.94 -10.03
CA LEU A 79 -7.35 -0.15 -10.72
C LEU A 79 -5.84 0.03 -10.71
N LEU A 80 -5.36 1.25 -11.03
CA LEU A 80 -3.94 1.57 -11.00
C LEU A 80 -3.36 1.39 -9.59
N LEU A 81 -4.09 1.79 -8.55
CA LEU A 81 -3.66 1.62 -7.17
C LEU A 81 -3.60 0.14 -6.75
N ILE A 82 -4.59 -0.67 -7.12
CA ILE A 82 -4.54 -2.12 -6.86
C ILE A 82 -3.35 -2.75 -7.59
N ALA A 83 -3.11 -2.37 -8.85
CA ALA A 83 -1.98 -2.87 -9.63
C ALA A 83 -0.63 -2.50 -9.01
N THR A 84 -0.45 -1.25 -8.57
CA THR A 84 0.80 -0.84 -7.91
C THR A 84 1.00 -1.58 -6.59
N LEU A 85 -0.03 -1.69 -5.73
CA LEU A 85 0.07 -2.45 -4.49
C LEU A 85 0.37 -3.94 -4.73
N LEU A 86 -0.22 -4.55 -5.76
CA LEU A 86 0.12 -5.93 -6.17
C LEU A 86 1.58 -6.05 -6.61
N CYS A 87 2.08 -5.11 -7.41
CA CYS A 87 3.49 -5.12 -7.80
C CYS A 87 4.41 -4.98 -6.57
N PHE A 88 4.08 -4.09 -5.64
CA PHE A 88 4.84 -3.92 -4.39
C PHE A 88 4.78 -5.15 -3.48
N THR A 89 3.63 -5.83 -3.35
CA THR A 89 3.56 -7.07 -2.57
C THR A 89 4.43 -8.16 -3.17
N ILE A 90 4.31 -8.40 -4.48
CA ILE A 90 5.10 -9.43 -5.18
C ILE A 90 6.60 -9.13 -5.04
N PHE A 91 7.00 -7.89 -5.32
CA PHE A 91 8.39 -7.47 -5.18
C PHE A 91 8.89 -7.67 -3.74
N GLY A 92 8.09 -7.26 -2.76
CA GLY A 92 8.36 -7.44 -1.34
C GLY A 92 8.63 -8.90 -0.99
N PHE A 93 7.70 -9.80 -1.34
CA PHE A 93 7.86 -11.23 -1.08
C PHE A 93 9.09 -11.81 -1.77
N VAL A 94 9.40 -11.41 -3.01
CA VAL A 94 10.59 -11.87 -3.72
C VAL A 94 11.86 -11.46 -2.96
N VAL A 95 11.96 -10.20 -2.55
CA VAL A 95 13.13 -9.66 -1.84
C VAL A 95 13.29 -10.26 -0.44
N THR A 96 12.19 -10.57 0.25
CA THR A 96 12.22 -11.11 1.63
C THR A 96 12.09 -12.62 1.74
N SER A 97 11.98 -13.33 0.60
CA SER A 97 11.86 -14.79 0.57
C SER A 97 13.08 -15.50 1.16
N GLN A 98 14.29 -14.96 0.92
CA GLN A 98 15.56 -15.49 1.40
C GLN A 98 15.95 -14.86 2.75
N GLY A 99 16.44 -15.69 3.68
CA GLY A 99 16.89 -15.28 5.02
C GLY A 99 16.46 -16.28 6.10
N GLY A 100 16.50 -15.87 7.38
CA GLY A 100 16.01 -16.67 8.51
C GLY A 100 17.07 -17.21 9.46
N GLY A 101 18.34 -16.85 9.22
CA GLY A 101 19.50 -17.23 10.03
C GLY A 101 19.79 -18.73 10.00
N ARG A 102 21.00 -19.11 10.38
CA ARG A 102 21.38 -20.51 10.57
C ARG A 102 21.42 -20.82 12.07
N GLU A 103 20.92 -21.99 12.44
CA GLU A 103 21.09 -22.51 13.81
C GLU A 103 22.52 -23.04 13.93
N VAL A 104 23.30 -22.47 14.85
CA VAL A 104 24.77 -22.67 14.85
C VAL A 104 25.20 -23.86 15.68
N SER A 105 24.30 -24.49 16.45
CA SER A 105 24.50 -25.82 17.07
C SER A 105 23.28 -26.16 17.94
N ALA A 106 23.03 -27.45 18.14
CA ALA A 106 21.92 -27.97 18.97
C ALA A 106 21.94 -27.50 20.45
N ASP A 107 23.04 -26.91 20.91
CA ASP A 107 23.27 -26.51 22.31
C ASP A 107 23.12 -24.99 22.55
N ARG A 108 22.80 -24.20 21.51
CA ARG A 108 22.71 -22.74 21.61
C ARG A 108 21.41 -22.22 21.01
N ILE A 109 20.56 -21.61 21.84
CA ILE A 109 19.24 -21.06 21.50
C ILE A 109 19.34 -19.69 20.80
N TYR A 110 20.32 -19.49 19.91
CA TYR A 110 20.41 -18.27 19.13
C TYR A 110 20.81 -18.55 17.68
N LYS A 111 20.19 -17.81 16.77
CA LYS A 111 20.45 -17.87 15.32
C LYS A 111 21.55 -16.88 14.95
N GLU A 112 22.44 -17.30 14.06
CA GLU A 112 23.39 -16.37 13.44
C GLU A 112 22.92 -15.98 12.05
N TYR A 113 23.06 -14.69 11.76
CA TYR A 113 22.63 -14.09 10.51
C TYR A 113 23.86 -13.81 9.66
N ARG A 114 23.90 -14.36 8.44
CA ARG A 114 24.94 -14.07 7.46
C ARG A 114 24.34 -13.28 6.31
N LEU A 115 25.10 -12.30 5.81
CA LEU A 115 24.68 -11.43 4.71
C LEU A 115 24.41 -12.21 3.41
N GLU A 116 25.06 -13.36 3.24
CA GLU A 116 24.93 -14.30 2.12
C GLU A 116 23.54 -14.97 2.06
N ASP A 117 22.83 -15.09 3.18
CA ASP A 117 21.55 -15.80 3.26
C ASP A 117 20.37 -14.92 2.78
N TYR A 118 20.61 -13.62 2.49
CA TYR A 118 19.59 -12.66 2.03
C TYR A 118 19.66 -12.39 0.53
N SER A 119 18.56 -11.88 -0.03
CA SER A 119 18.44 -11.64 -1.46
C SER A 119 19.51 -10.65 -1.98
N PRO A 120 19.99 -10.83 -3.24
CA PRO A 120 21.01 -9.98 -3.83
C PRO A 120 20.64 -8.49 -3.82
N TRP A 121 19.36 -8.18 -4.01
CA TRP A 121 18.86 -6.81 -4.00
C TRP A 121 19.05 -6.15 -2.63
N LEU A 122 18.65 -6.85 -1.57
CA LEU A 122 18.73 -6.35 -0.20
C LEU A 122 20.20 -6.21 0.25
N ARG A 123 21.03 -7.18 -0.12
CA ARG A 123 22.47 -7.17 0.14
C ARG A 123 23.17 -5.99 -0.55
N ASN A 124 22.85 -5.69 -1.80
CA ASN A 124 23.45 -4.54 -2.49
C ASN A 124 23.03 -3.22 -1.85
N ARG A 125 21.75 -3.11 -1.46
CA ARG A 125 21.21 -1.90 -0.82
C ARG A 125 21.87 -1.58 0.52
N ILE A 126 22.21 -2.59 1.33
CA ILE A 126 22.88 -2.37 2.62
C ILE A 126 24.39 -2.22 2.51
N LYS A 127 24.99 -2.68 1.40
CA LYS A 127 26.40 -2.45 1.09
C LYS A 127 26.67 -1.02 0.61
N ASP A 128 25.65 -0.31 0.11
CA ASP A 128 25.78 1.09 -0.28
C ASP A 128 26.16 1.98 0.92
N PRO A 129 27.33 2.64 0.88
CA PRO A 129 27.86 3.36 2.04
C PRO A 129 27.01 4.58 2.43
N GLN A 130 26.36 5.21 1.44
CA GLN A 130 25.48 6.37 1.69
C GLN A 130 24.23 5.97 2.48
N TYR A 131 23.59 4.86 2.12
CA TYR A 131 22.41 4.35 2.83
C TYR A 131 22.79 3.81 4.21
N TRP A 132 23.89 3.05 4.28
CA TRP A 132 24.35 2.50 5.55
C TRP A 132 24.71 3.58 6.58
N LYS A 133 25.30 4.71 6.14
CA LYS A 133 25.66 5.82 7.04
C LYS A 133 24.45 6.34 7.83
N THR A 134 23.30 6.47 7.19
CA THR A 134 22.06 6.95 7.84
C THR A 134 21.51 5.93 8.83
N ILE A 135 21.50 4.65 8.45
CA ILE A 135 21.03 3.55 9.30
C ILE A 135 21.96 3.40 10.53
N LYS A 136 23.28 3.40 10.30
CA LYS A 136 24.30 3.34 11.35
C LYS A 136 24.17 4.49 12.34
N ALA A 137 23.93 5.72 11.85
CA ALA A 137 23.71 6.87 12.71
C ALA A 137 22.46 6.71 13.60
N CYS A 138 21.39 6.10 13.08
CA CYS A 138 20.22 5.77 13.89
C CYS A 138 20.55 4.72 14.96
N ILE A 139 21.21 3.62 14.60
CA ILE A 139 21.53 2.52 15.54
C ILE A 139 22.45 3.01 16.66
N MET A 140 23.47 3.79 16.33
CA MET A 140 24.39 4.36 17.32
C MET A 140 23.68 5.33 18.28
N GLY A 141 22.64 6.03 17.80
CA GLY A 141 21.84 6.95 18.62
C GLY A 141 20.78 6.29 19.51
N SER A 142 20.31 5.08 19.16
CA SER A 142 19.15 4.46 19.83
C SER A 142 19.46 3.73 21.14
N LYS A 143 20.72 3.75 21.63
CA LYS A 143 21.18 2.98 22.80
C LYS A 143 20.78 1.48 22.74
N THR A 144 20.65 0.94 21.54
CA THR A 144 20.14 -0.41 21.26
C THR A 144 20.96 -1.51 21.94
N CYS A 145 22.28 -1.32 22.08
CA CYS A 145 23.14 -2.29 22.78
C CYS A 145 23.07 -2.25 24.32
N ALA A 146 22.39 -1.27 24.92
CA ALA A 146 22.21 -1.22 26.38
C ALA A 146 21.17 -2.23 26.88
N ASN A 147 20.24 -2.66 26.02
CA ASN A 147 19.21 -3.67 26.30
C ASN A 147 19.46 -4.93 25.45
N ILE A 148 20.49 -5.70 25.85
CA ILE A 148 20.94 -6.93 25.17
C ILE A 148 19.83 -8.03 25.17
N ALA A 149 18.73 -7.82 25.90
CA ALA A 149 17.62 -8.75 26.04
C ALA A 149 16.43 -8.53 25.07
N SER A 150 16.28 -7.37 24.44
CA SER A 150 15.03 -7.02 23.72
C SER A 150 15.16 -6.87 22.21
N TRP A 151 16.38 -6.95 21.66
CA TRP A 151 16.61 -7.02 20.22
C TRP A 151 17.18 -8.40 19.90
N THR A 152 16.56 -9.09 18.95
CA THR A 152 17.01 -10.36 18.34
C THR A 152 18.54 -10.32 18.26
N PRO A 153 19.28 -11.32 18.81
CA PRO A 153 20.72 -11.19 19.10
C PRO A 153 21.49 -10.68 17.90
N SER A 154 21.62 -9.36 17.84
CA SER A 154 22.03 -8.65 16.64
C SER A 154 23.55 -8.70 16.62
N GLY A 155 24.11 -9.13 15.51
CA GLY A 155 25.57 -9.26 15.33
C GLY A 155 26.36 -7.95 15.51
N CYS A 156 25.70 -6.84 15.83
CA CYS A 156 26.31 -5.54 16.16
C CYS A 156 26.83 -5.46 17.59
N CYS A 157 26.10 -6.01 18.57
CA CYS A 157 26.36 -5.83 20.00
C CYS A 157 27.07 -7.02 20.65
N LYS A 158 27.23 -8.13 19.92
CA LYS A 158 27.91 -9.34 20.36
C LYS A 158 29.01 -9.71 19.35
N PRO A 159 30.19 -10.13 19.80
CA PRO A 159 31.22 -10.61 18.87
C PRO A 159 30.74 -11.86 18.12
N PRO A 160 31.14 -12.04 16.85
CA PRO A 160 30.85 -13.26 16.11
C PRO A 160 31.42 -14.49 16.83
N THR A 161 30.67 -15.59 16.87
CA THR A 161 31.11 -16.84 17.53
C THR A 161 32.26 -17.52 16.80
N SER A 162 32.44 -17.24 15.51
CA SER A 162 33.58 -17.68 14.70
C SER A 162 34.90 -17.04 15.12
N CYS A 163 34.87 -15.95 15.89
CA CYS A 163 36.07 -15.29 16.40
C CYS A 163 36.63 -16.07 17.59
N ASN A 164 37.52 -17.02 17.30
CA ASN A 164 38.29 -17.70 18.34
C ASN A 164 39.57 -16.91 18.62
N TYR A 165 39.56 -16.07 19.66
CA TYR A 165 40.73 -15.28 20.08
C TYR A 165 41.85 -16.14 20.71
N ALA A 166 41.62 -17.43 20.92
CA ALA A 166 42.59 -18.36 21.52
C ALA A 166 43.52 -19.04 20.51
N THR A 167 43.19 -19.07 19.21
CA THR A 167 44.01 -19.74 18.18
C THR A 167 44.14 -18.90 16.92
N SER A 168 45.36 -18.84 16.36
CA SER A 168 45.72 -18.11 15.14
C SER A 168 45.29 -18.85 13.86
N VAL A 169 44.01 -19.22 13.77
CA VAL A 169 43.41 -19.78 12.56
C VAL A 169 42.90 -18.62 11.70
N ALA A 170 42.73 -18.84 10.38
CA ALA A 170 42.07 -17.87 9.51
C ALA A 170 40.71 -17.48 10.09
N GLN A 171 40.61 -16.24 10.58
CA GLN A 171 39.41 -15.70 11.20
C GLN A 171 38.53 -15.01 10.16
N ASP A 172 37.24 -14.92 10.47
CA ASP A 172 36.28 -14.15 9.68
C ASP A 172 36.71 -12.66 9.62
N ILE A 173 36.46 -11.99 8.50
CA ILE A 173 36.88 -10.59 8.28
C ILE A 173 36.27 -9.66 9.34
N ASP A 174 35.08 -10.03 9.85
CA ASP A 174 34.34 -9.31 10.87
C ASP A 174 35.07 -9.32 12.24
N CYS A 175 35.90 -10.33 12.52
CA CYS A 175 36.67 -10.42 13.77
C CYS A 175 37.71 -9.30 13.89
N TYR A 176 38.30 -8.89 12.76
CA TYR A 176 39.29 -7.80 12.72
C TYR A 176 38.65 -6.41 12.82
N ARG A 177 37.34 -6.31 12.59
CA ARG A 177 36.58 -5.04 12.67
C ARG A 177 35.89 -4.84 14.02
N TRP A 178 35.89 -5.85 14.89
CA TRP A 178 35.32 -5.76 16.23
C TRP A 178 36.14 -4.83 17.13
N ASN A 179 35.46 -3.99 17.93
CA ASN A 179 36.09 -3.15 18.94
C ASN A 179 35.19 -3.09 20.20
N ASN A 180 35.81 -3.08 21.38
CA ASN A 180 35.13 -3.06 22.68
C ASN A 180 34.66 -1.66 23.11
N ALA A 181 35.01 -0.60 22.39
CA ALA A 181 34.54 0.75 22.68
C ALA A 181 33.04 0.89 22.35
N PRO A 182 32.20 1.42 23.26
CA PRO A 182 30.75 1.54 23.06
C PRO A 182 30.33 2.44 21.89
N SER A 183 31.24 3.30 21.42
CA SER A 183 31.05 4.18 20.27
C SER A 183 31.50 3.59 18.92
N VAL A 184 32.23 2.47 18.94
CA VAL A 184 32.90 1.89 17.75
C VAL A 184 32.71 0.37 17.67
N LEU A 185 31.62 -0.18 18.23
CA LEU A 185 31.27 -1.60 18.06
C LEU A 185 31.29 -2.03 16.58
N CYS A 186 31.01 -3.32 16.30
CA CYS A 186 30.93 -3.93 14.97
C CYS A 186 29.82 -3.38 14.04
N TYR A 187 29.50 -2.08 14.11
CA TYR A 187 28.54 -1.39 13.25
C TYR A 187 28.93 -1.38 11.76
N ASP A 188 30.15 -1.74 11.38
CA ASP A 188 30.54 -1.90 9.96
C ASP A 188 30.73 -3.36 9.54
N CYS A 189 30.42 -4.30 10.43
CA CYS A 189 30.56 -5.74 10.18
C CYS A 189 29.37 -6.26 9.36
N ASP A 190 29.63 -7.28 8.56
CA ASP A 190 28.59 -7.90 7.73
C ASP A 190 27.58 -8.65 8.61
N SER A 191 28.01 -9.18 9.76
CA SER A 191 27.14 -9.75 10.80
C SER A 191 26.13 -8.74 11.37
N CYS A 192 26.54 -7.48 11.54
CA CYS A 192 25.66 -6.41 12.02
C CYS A 192 24.64 -6.02 10.95
N LYS A 193 25.10 -5.83 9.71
CA LYS A 193 24.21 -5.57 8.57
C LYS A 193 23.21 -6.70 8.36
N ALA A 194 23.63 -7.96 8.51
CA ALA A 194 22.76 -9.12 8.41
C ALA A 194 21.68 -9.13 9.49
N GLY A 195 22.01 -8.77 10.74
CA GLY A 195 21.03 -8.60 11.80
C GLY A 195 19.96 -7.56 11.46
N VAL A 196 20.38 -6.40 10.92
CA VAL A 196 19.45 -5.37 10.46
C VAL A 196 18.55 -5.88 9.32
N LEU A 197 19.09 -6.69 8.40
CA LEU A 197 18.28 -7.28 7.33
C LEU A 197 17.23 -8.26 7.85
N GLU A 198 17.52 -9.02 8.92
CA GLU A 198 16.51 -9.88 9.53
C GLU A 198 15.39 -9.07 10.17
N ASP A 199 15.72 -8.03 10.93
CA ASP A 199 14.71 -7.19 11.56
C ASP A 199 13.82 -6.51 10.48
N VAL A 200 14.44 -5.99 9.42
CA VAL A 200 13.73 -5.46 8.26
C VAL A 200 12.83 -6.51 7.61
N ARG A 201 13.29 -7.76 7.47
CA ARG A 201 12.50 -8.86 6.92
C ARG A 201 11.29 -9.21 7.79
N ILE A 202 11.48 -9.28 9.11
CA ILE A 202 10.40 -9.56 10.07
C ILE A 202 9.35 -8.45 10.03
N ASP A 203 9.77 -7.19 10.06
CA ASP A 203 8.86 -6.06 9.99
C ASP A 203 8.18 -5.95 8.62
N TRP A 204 8.91 -6.27 7.54
CA TRP A 204 8.34 -6.37 6.21
C TRP A 204 7.24 -7.44 6.12
N HIS A 205 7.41 -8.59 6.78
CA HIS A 205 6.35 -9.59 6.86
C HIS A 205 5.08 -9.05 7.55
N LYS A 206 5.22 -8.31 8.66
CA LYS A 206 4.07 -7.68 9.35
C LYS A 206 3.37 -6.67 8.45
N ILE A 207 4.14 -5.79 7.79
CA ILE A 207 3.63 -4.79 6.85
C ILE A 207 2.96 -5.46 5.65
N SER A 208 3.55 -6.54 5.13
CA SER A 208 3.02 -7.29 3.99
C SER A 208 1.68 -7.95 4.33
N VAL A 209 1.51 -8.48 5.54
CA VAL A 209 0.21 -9.01 5.99
C VAL A 209 -0.84 -7.90 6.01
N LEU A 210 -0.54 -6.73 6.58
CA LEU A 210 -1.45 -5.59 6.57
C LEU A 210 -1.77 -5.13 5.13
N ASN A 211 -0.76 -5.11 4.25
CA ASN A 211 -0.94 -4.73 2.85
C ASN A 211 -1.85 -5.70 2.11
N VAL A 212 -1.71 -7.02 2.32
CA VAL A 212 -2.60 -8.04 1.74
C VAL A 212 -4.04 -7.83 2.20
N VAL A 213 -4.27 -7.56 3.49
CA VAL A 213 -5.61 -7.25 4.02
C VAL A 213 -6.20 -6.00 3.33
N MET A 214 -5.42 -4.93 3.22
CA MET A 214 -5.83 -3.71 2.54
C MET A 214 -6.14 -3.94 1.06
N LEU A 215 -5.36 -4.78 0.38
CA LEU A 215 -5.56 -5.12 -1.02
C LEU A 215 -6.89 -5.85 -1.24
N VAL A 216 -7.22 -6.81 -0.37
CA VAL A 216 -8.52 -7.50 -0.39
C VAL A 216 -9.67 -6.50 -0.21
N LEU A 217 -9.56 -5.57 0.75
CA LEU A 217 -10.57 -4.53 0.97
C LEU A 217 -10.74 -3.63 -0.27
N LEU A 218 -9.65 -3.23 -0.91
CA LEU A 218 -9.68 -2.41 -2.12
C LEU A 218 -10.32 -3.15 -3.30
N ILE A 219 -10.07 -4.45 -3.47
CA ILE A 219 -10.74 -5.28 -4.50
C ILE A 219 -12.25 -5.35 -4.22
N CYS A 220 -12.65 -5.54 -2.97
CA CYS A 220 -14.06 -5.52 -2.58
C CYS A 220 -14.72 -4.18 -2.94
N ILE A 221 -14.10 -3.06 -2.57
CA ILE A 221 -14.60 -1.71 -2.90
C ILE A 221 -14.65 -1.50 -4.42
N TYR A 222 -13.63 -1.94 -5.14
CA TYR A 222 -13.59 -1.87 -6.61
C TYR A 222 -14.74 -2.67 -7.25
N SER A 223 -15.04 -3.87 -6.74
CA SER A 223 -16.16 -4.68 -7.23
C SER A 223 -17.51 -3.98 -7.02
N ILE A 224 -17.71 -3.36 -5.86
CA ILE A 224 -18.93 -2.59 -5.56
C ILE A 224 -19.01 -1.35 -6.46
N GLY A 225 -17.89 -0.66 -6.67
CA GLY A 225 -17.80 0.47 -7.60
C GLY A 225 -18.14 0.07 -9.03
N CYS A 226 -17.68 -1.09 -9.50
CA CYS A 226 -18.03 -1.63 -10.81
C CYS A 226 -19.52 -1.96 -10.92
N CYS A 227 -20.11 -2.54 -9.87
CA CYS A 227 -21.55 -2.80 -9.81
C CYS A 227 -22.36 -1.50 -9.85
N ALA A 228 -21.92 -0.47 -9.10
CA ALA A 228 -22.53 0.85 -9.12
C ALA A 228 -22.44 1.49 -10.52
N PHE A 229 -21.27 1.42 -11.17
CA PHE A 229 -21.06 1.92 -12.54
C PHE A 229 -21.95 1.25 -13.57
N ARG A 230 -22.03 -0.10 -13.53
CA ARG A 230 -22.88 -0.86 -14.45
C ARG A 230 -24.34 -0.48 -14.27
N ASN A 231 -24.75 -0.21 -13.02
CA ASN A 231 -26.12 0.19 -12.72
C ASN A 231 -26.43 1.62 -13.19
N THR A 232 -25.52 2.59 -12.99
CA THR A 232 -25.71 3.96 -13.51
C THR A 232 -25.74 4.00 -15.03
N ARG A 233 -24.87 3.21 -15.69
CA ARG A 233 -24.85 3.12 -17.14
C ARG A 233 -26.13 2.49 -17.70
N ARG A 234 -26.71 1.51 -17.00
CA ARG A 234 -28.03 0.94 -17.36
C ARG A 234 -29.14 1.97 -17.23
N ALA A 235 -29.14 2.75 -16.15
CA ALA A 235 -30.12 3.82 -15.97
C ALA A 235 -30.04 4.88 -17.09
N GLU A 236 -28.84 5.24 -17.55
CA GLU A 236 -28.67 6.12 -18.71
C GLU A 236 -29.19 5.50 -20.01
N THR A 237 -28.97 4.20 -20.25
CA THR A 237 -29.46 3.52 -21.47
C THR A 237 -30.96 3.21 -21.45
N ASP A 238 -31.57 3.06 -20.27
CA ASP A 238 -33.02 2.82 -20.10
C ASP A 238 -33.85 4.11 -20.15
N TYR A 239 -33.24 5.29 -20.23
CA TYR A 239 -33.97 6.46 -20.72
C TYR A 239 -34.30 6.18 -22.18
N PRO A 240 -35.58 6.11 -22.57
CA PRO A 240 -35.91 6.02 -23.97
C PRO A 240 -35.33 7.28 -24.62
N TYR A 241 -34.39 7.11 -25.54
CA TYR A 241 -34.24 7.99 -26.70
C TYR A 241 -35.56 7.91 -27.47
N GLY A 242 -36.58 8.52 -26.89
CA GLY A 242 -37.95 8.58 -27.31
C GLY A 242 -38.36 10.01 -27.08
N GLU A 243 -37.64 10.93 -27.71
CA GLU A 243 -38.18 12.23 -28.06
C GLU A 243 -39.29 11.99 -29.10
N ASN A 244 -40.41 11.42 -28.65
CA ASN A 244 -41.67 11.58 -29.34
C ASN A 244 -42.16 12.97 -29.02
N ARG A 245 -41.49 13.96 -29.61
CA ARG A 245 -42.12 15.26 -29.85
C ARG A 245 -43.21 14.99 -30.88
N MET A 246 -44.33 14.41 -30.45
CA MET A 246 -45.59 14.56 -31.16
C MET A 246 -45.95 16.04 -31.06
N THR A 247 -45.42 16.85 -31.97
CA THR A 247 -46.15 18.02 -32.41
C THR A 247 -47.51 17.48 -32.85
N LYS A 248 -48.58 17.84 -32.13
CA LYS A 248 -49.95 17.63 -32.61
C LYS A 248 -50.01 18.20 -34.02
N ILE A 249 -49.86 17.33 -35.02
CA ILE A 249 -50.26 17.65 -36.38
C ILE A 249 -51.77 17.80 -36.27
N ARG A 250 -52.24 19.05 -36.30
CA ARG A 250 -53.67 19.35 -36.43
C ARG A 250 -54.14 18.59 -37.67
N PRO A 251 -55.17 17.72 -37.57
CA PRO A 251 -55.65 17.00 -38.74
C PRO A 251 -56.08 18.02 -39.81
N ARG A 252 -55.53 17.86 -41.01
CA ARG A 252 -55.87 18.66 -42.19
C ARG A 252 -57.32 18.33 -42.58
N TRP A 253 -58.10 19.36 -42.93
CA TRP A 253 -59.54 19.26 -43.26
C TRP A 253 -59.88 18.17 -44.29
N ASP A 254 -58.94 17.82 -45.16
CA ASP A 254 -59.04 16.77 -46.17
C ASP A 254 -59.40 15.39 -45.57
N PHE A 255 -58.97 15.10 -44.33
CA PHE A 255 -59.26 13.83 -43.67
C PHE A 255 -60.74 13.70 -43.26
N HIS A 256 -61.37 14.82 -42.88
CA HIS A 256 -62.80 14.84 -42.54
C HIS A 256 -63.67 14.69 -43.79
N TRP A 257 -63.28 15.33 -44.89
CA TRP A 257 -63.98 15.21 -46.18
C TRP A 257 -63.90 13.80 -46.75
N TRP A 258 -62.72 13.17 -46.68
CA TRP A 258 -62.54 11.80 -47.15
C TRP A 258 -63.40 10.80 -46.36
N ARG A 259 -63.42 10.91 -45.03
CA ARG A 259 -64.26 10.06 -44.16
C ARG A 259 -65.75 10.28 -44.41
N TRP A 260 -66.19 11.53 -44.54
CA TRP A 260 -67.60 11.85 -44.82
C TRP A 260 -68.08 11.32 -46.18
N MET A 261 -67.26 11.42 -47.23
CA MET A 261 -67.57 10.80 -48.52
C MET A 261 -67.58 9.27 -48.46
N HIS A 262 -66.70 8.67 -47.64
CA HIS A 262 -66.63 7.22 -47.53
C HIS A 262 -67.87 6.63 -46.86
N ASP A 263 -68.35 7.25 -45.77
CA ASP A 263 -69.57 6.82 -45.08
C ASP A 263 -70.82 6.98 -45.96
N ARG A 264 -70.92 8.05 -46.75
CA ARG A 264 -72.04 8.22 -47.70
C ARG A 264 -72.06 7.17 -48.80
N ARG A 265 -70.92 6.59 -49.17
CA ARG A 265 -70.86 5.56 -50.22
C ARG A 265 -71.47 4.23 -49.80
N HIS A 266 -71.56 3.95 -48.49
CA HIS A 266 -72.15 2.72 -47.96
C HIS A 266 -73.66 2.81 -47.70
N LEU A 267 -74.28 3.98 -47.92
CA LEU A 267 -75.71 4.20 -47.70
C LEU A 267 -76.54 4.23 -49.01
N LEU A 268 -75.93 3.92 -50.16
CA LEU A 268 -76.57 3.97 -51.48
C LEU A 268 -76.61 2.61 -52.21
N TYR A 269 -76.51 1.50 -51.47
CA TYR A 269 -76.86 0.16 -51.95
C TYR A 269 -77.71 -0.55 -50.90
#